data_AF-A0A4R5XHW5-F1
#
_entry.id   AF-A0A4R5XHW5-F1
#
_cell.length_a   1.000
_cell.length_b   1.000
_cell.length_c   1.000
_cell.angle_alpha   90.00
_cell.angle_beta   90.00
_cell.angle_gamma   90.00
#
_symmetry.space_group_name_H-M   'P 1'
#
loop_
_entity.id
_entity.type
_entity.pdbx_description
1 polymer ?
#
loop_
_entity_poly.entity_id
_entity_poly.type
_entity_poly.pdbx_seq_one_letter_code
_entity_poly.pdbx_strand_id
1 'polypeptide(L)'
;MTTQETPSIRVNLSLKPDLNDLIEELSELSGQSKAGFIRNFLQEMKPALEITRDGLKVIKDKENATNVLANMFDLADLKVDELKQHKLDLE
;
A
#
# COMPACT_ATOMS: atom_id res chain seq x y z
N MET A 1 -30.53 9.15 -11.74
CA MET A 1 -29.17 9.19 -11.16
C MET A 1 -28.28 8.33 -12.04
N THR A 2 -27.41 8.94 -12.84
CA THR A 2 -26.49 8.22 -13.73
C THR A 2 -25.22 7.88 -12.95
N THR A 3 -25.03 6.60 -12.64
CA THR A 3 -23.78 6.08 -12.07
C THR A 3 -22.66 6.24 -13.09
N GLN A 4 -21.70 7.11 -12.81
CA GLN A 4 -20.46 7.19 -13.60
C GLN A 4 -19.65 5.91 -13.34
N GLU A 5 -19.69 4.97 -14.28
CA GLU A 5 -18.84 3.78 -14.25
C GLU A 5 -17.38 4.20 -14.47
N THR A 6 -16.53 3.96 -13.48
CA THR A 6 -15.09 4.19 -13.62
C THR A 6 -14.52 3.15 -14.60
N PRO A 7 -13.75 3.55 -15.63
CA PRO A 7 -13.19 2.59 -16.58
C PRO A 7 -12.29 1.58 -15.85
N SER A 8 -12.61 0.29 -15.99
CA SER A 8 -11.83 -0.80 -15.39
C SER A 8 -10.86 -1.41 -16.40
N ILE A 9 -9.61 -1.62 -15.98
CA ILE A 9 -8.58 -2.31 -16.78
C ILE A 9 -8.44 -3.73 -16.25
N ARG A 10 -8.52 -4.72 -17.13
CA ARG A 10 -8.27 -6.12 -16.78
C ARG A 10 -6.77 -6.41 -16.85
N VAL A 11 -6.27 -7.10 -15.84
CA VAL A 11 -4.87 -7.53 -15.75
C VAL A 11 -4.85 -9.04 -15.56
N ASN A 12 -4.13 -9.76 -16.42
CA ASN A 12 -3.85 -11.18 -16.25
C ASN A 12 -2.50 -11.33 -15.55
N LEU A 13 -2.46 -12.13 -14.49
CA LEU A 13 -1.27 -12.32 -13.65
C LEU A 13 -0.93 -13.81 -13.58
N SER A 14 0.35 -14.11 -13.72
CA SER A 14 0.91 -15.43 -13.40
C SER A 14 1.61 -15.32 -12.06
N LEU A 15 1.24 -16.21 -11.13
CA LEU A 15 1.79 -16.26 -9.78
C LEU A 15 2.62 -17.54 -9.63
N LYS A 16 3.66 -17.47 -8.79
CA LYS A 16 4.33 -18.69 -8.34
C LYS A 16 3.37 -19.50 -7.45
N PRO A 17 3.52 -20.84 -7.40
CA PRO A 17 2.60 -21.69 -6.64
C PRO A 17 2.47 -21.29 -5.16
N ASP A 18 3.59 -21.04 -4.50
CA ASP A 18 3.65 -20.62 -3.09
C ASP A 18 2.86 -19.33 -2.81
N LEU A 19 2.99 -18.32 -3.68
CA LEU A 19 2.24 -17.08 -3.56
C LEU A 19 0.75 -17.25 -3.87
N ASN A 20 0.41 -18.11 -4.84
CA ASN A 20 -0.99 -18.42 -5.13
C ASN A 20 -1.68 -19.07 -3.92
N ASP A 21 -1.01 -20.02 -3.27
CA ASP A 21 -1.56 -20.74 -2.12
C ASP A 21 -1.77 -19.79 -0.93
N LEU A 22 -0.81 -18.89 -0.67
CA LEU A 22 -0.97 -17.84 0.32
C LEU A 22 -2.15 -16.92 0.02
N ILE A 23 -2.34 -16.52 -1.24
CA ILE A 23 -3.47 -15.68 -1.64
C ILE A 23 -4.80 -16.42 -1.50
N GLU A 24 -4.83 -17.72 -1.78
CA GLU A 24 -6.03 -18.54 -1.55
C GLU A 24 -6.44 -18.49 -0.08
N GLU A 25 -5.51 -18.82 0.83
CA GLU A 25 -5.76 -18.82 2.27
C GLU A 25 -6.23 -17.44 2.77
N LEU A 26 -5.59 -16.36 2.34
CA LEU A 26 -5.98 -15.01 2.71
C LEU A 26 -7.37 -14.62 2.15
N SER A 27 -7.70 -15.10 0.95
CA SER A 27 -9.01 -14.86 0.34
C SER A 27 -10.13 -15.61 1.07
N GLU A 28 -9.87 -16.85 1.48
CA GLU A 28 -10.80 -17.66 2.29
C GLU A 28 -11.03 -17.01 3.66
N LEU A 29 -9.96 -16.58 4.35
CA LEU A 29 -10.04 -15.92 5.66
C LEU A 29 -10.80 -14.58 5.62
N SER A 30 -10.65 -13.84 4.52
CA SER A 30 -11.37 -12.58 4.32
C SER A 30 -12.79 -12.74 3.79
N GLY A 31 -13.19 -13.96 3.40
CA GLY A 31 -14.50 -14.26 2.79
C GLY A 31 -14.68 -13.61 1.42
N GLN A 32 -13.59 -13.35 0.69
CA GLN A 32 -13.58 -12.70 -0.62
C GLN A 32 -13.09 -13.66 -1.70
N SER A 33 -13.47 -13.42 -2.96
CA SER A 33 -12.80 -14.11 -4.08
C SER A 33 -11.33 -13.69 -4.16
N LYS A 34 -10.43 -14.59 -4.58
CA LYS A 34 -9.00 -14.26 -4.83
C LYS A 34 -8.81 -12.98 -5.64
N ALA A 35 -9.57 -12.82 -6.72
CA ALA A 35 -9.49 -11.63 -7.56
C ALA A 35 -9.93 -10.35 -6.82
N GLY A 36 -10.99 -10.44 -5.99
CA GLY A 36 -11.43 -9.35 -5.13
C GLY A 36 -10.39 -8.99 -4.08
N PHE A 37 -9.81 -9.99 -3.41
CA PHE A 37 -8.75 -9.81 -2.43
C PHE A 37 -7.52 -9.12 -3.04
N ILE A 38 -6.98 -9.65 -4.15
CA ILE A 38 -5.83 -9.06 -4.86
C ILE A 38 -6.13 -7.61 -5.26
N ARG A 39 -7.32 -7.34 -5.79
CA ARG A 39 -7.73 -5.99 -6.19
C ARG A 39 -7.72 -5.05 -4.99
N ASN A 40 -8.37 -5.42 -3.90
CA ASN A 40 -8.50 -4.57 -2.71
C ASN A 40 -7.12 -4.34 -2.09
N PHE A 41 -6.32 -5.38 -1.94
CA PHE A 41 -4.96 -5.30 -1.45
C PHE A 41 -4.10 -4.34 -2.30
N LEU A 42 -4.16 -4.42 -3.63
CA LEU A 42 -3.43 -3.50 -4.50
C LEU A 42 -3.93 -2.05 -4.39
N GLN A 43 -5.22 -1.84 -4.13
CA GLN A 43 -5.77 -0.50 -3.90
C GLN A 43 -5.27 0.08 -2.57
N GLU A 44 -5.24 -0.73 -1.51
CA GLU A 44 -4.70 -0.34 -0.20
C GLU A 44 -3.19 -0.08 -0.25
N MET A 45 -2.46 -0.84 -1.06
CA MET A 45 -1.02 -0.67 -1.25
C MET A 45 -0.64 0.50 -2.16
N LYS A 46 -1.58 1.06 -2.93
CA LYS A 46 -1.32 2.14 -3.89
C LYS A 46 -0.55 3.32 -3.28
N PRO A 47 -0.93 3.88 -2.11
CA PRO A 47 -0.20 5.02 -1.53
C PRO A 47 1.27 4.68 -1.22
N ALA A 48 1.54 3.48 -0.69
CA ALA A 48 2.89 3.03 -0.41
C ALA A 48 3.72 2.84 -1.69
N LEU A 49 3.09 2.32 -2.76
CA LEU A 49 3.72 2.18 -4.07
C LEU A 49 4.01 3.54 -4.73
N GLU A 50 3.15 4.54 -4.54
CA GLU A 50 3.36 5.90 -5.02
C GLU A 50 4.54 6.57 -4.30
N ILE A 51 4.62 6.45 -2.98
CA ILE A 51 5.77 6.93 -2.19
C ILE A 51 7.07 6.26 -2.67
N THR A 52 7.03 4.94 -2.85
CA THR A 52 8.20 4.17 -3.33
C THR A 52 8.63 4.65 -4.72
N ARG A 53 7.67 4.80 -5.65
CA ARG A 53 7.93 5.32 -7.00
C ARG A 53 8.58 6.70 -6.95
N ASP A 54 8.05 7.60 -6.13
CA ASP A 54 8.54 8.98 -6.07
C ASP A 54 9.93 9.05 -5.42
N GLY A 55 10.20 8.25 -4.39
CA GLY A 55 11.55 8.07 -3.85
C GLY A 55 12.55 7.54 -4.90
N LEU A 56 12.14 6.55 -5.72
CA LEU A 56 12.99 6.03 -6.79
C LEU A 56 13.26 7.06 -7.91
N LYS A 57 12.30 7.92 -8.23
CA LYS A 57 12.51 9.02 -9.19
C LYS A 57 13.56 10.01 -8.67
N VAL A 58 13.48 10.39 -7.40
CA VAL A 58 14.44 11.31 -6.76
C VAL A 58 15.86 10.73 -6.79
N ILE A 59 16.01 9.44 -6.46
CA ILE A 59 17.31 8.75 -6.54
C ILE A 59 17.84 8.73 -7.99
N LYS A 60 16.96 8.43 -8.95
CA LYS A 60 17.31 8.38 -10.38
C LYS A 60 17.74 9.76 -10.90
N ASP A 61 17.09 10.82 -10.46
CA ASP A 61 17.33 12.19 -10.91
C ASP A 61 18.51 12.87 -10.18
N LYS A 62 19.19 12.15 -9.27
CA LYS A 62 20.38 12.59 -8.50
C LYS A 62 20.18 13.86 -7.66
N GLU A 63 18.95 14.33 -7.48
CA GLU A 63 18.67 15.42 -6.54
C GLU A 63 18.60 14.86 -5.12
N ASN A 64 19.64 15.15 -4.32
CA ASN A 64 19.71 15.06 -2.85
C ASN A 64 18.75 14.05 -2.19
N ALA A 65 19.02 12.75 -2.36
CA ALA A 65 18.34 11.65 -1.69
C ALA A 65 18.22 11.83 -0.16
N THR A 66 19.12 12.61 0.44
CA THR A 66 19.15 12.94 1.87
C THR A 66 17.90 13.67 2.37
N ASN A 67 17.31 14.58 1.58
CA ASN A 67 16.17 15.38 2.04
C ASN A 67 14.85 14.59 2.03
N VAL A 68 14.70 13.64 1.11
CA VAL A 68 13.48 12.81 1.03
C VAL A 68 13.52 11.67 2.05
N LEU A 69 14.70 11.09 2.30
CA LEU A 69 14.87 10.13 3.40
C LEU A 69 14.59 10.78 4.75
N ALA A 70 15.07 12.01 4.99
CA ALA A 70 14.73 12.77 6.19
C ALA A 70 13.21 12.94 6.37
N ASN A 71 12.49 13.35 5.32
CA ASN A 71 11.03 13.46 5.37
C ASN A 71 10.31 12.11 5.58
N MET A 72 10.88 10.99 5.09
CA MET A 72 10.31 9.65 5.34
C MET A 72 10.51 9.19 6.79
N PHE A 73 11.64 9.53 7.42
CA PHE A 73 11.86 9.29 8.85
C PHE A 73 11.01 10.23 9.72
N ASP A 74 10.88 11.51 9.35
CA ASP A 74 10.04 12.46 10.09
C ASP A 74 8.54 12.06 10.05
N LEU A 75 8.05 11.53 8.93
CA LEU A 75 6.70 10.97 8.85
C LEU A 75 6.53 9.68 9.67
N ALA A 76 7.60 8.89 9.84
CA ALA A 76 7.58 7.71 10.68
C ALA A 76 7.58 8.08 12.17
N ASP A 77 8.35 9.09 12.57
CA ASP A 77 8.41 9.58 13.95
C ASP A 77 7.13 10.32 14.37
N LEU A 78 6.51 11.11 13.47
CA LEU A 78 5.21 11.75 13.71
C LEU A 78 4.09 10.73 14.00
N LYS A 79 4.05 9.59 13.28
CA LYS A 79 3.07 8.52 13.54
C LYS A 79 3.33 7.77 14.83
N VAL A 80 4.60 7.63 15.23
CA VAL A 80 4.98 6.97 16.50
C VAL A 80 4.54 7.82 17.69
N ASP A 81 4.62 9.15 17.59
CA ASP A 81 4.19 10.04 18.67
C ASP A 81 2.66 10.20 18.79
N GLU A 82 1.92 10.18 17.67
CA GLU A 82 0.45 10.09 17.71
C GLU A 82 -0.04 8.80 18.39
N LEU A 83 0.63 7.66 18.16
CA LEU A 83 0.29 6.38 18.79
C LEU A 83 0.62 6.35 20.28
N LYS A 84 1.63 7.09 20.74
CA LYS A 84 1.96 7.21 22.17
C LYS A 84 0.94 8.09 22.90
N GLN A 85 0.51 9.20 22.31
CA GLN A 85 -0.51 10.09 22.87
C GLN A 85 -1.85 9.37 23.04
N HIS A 86 -2.31 8.63 22.02
CA HIS A 86 -3.58 7.91 22.08
C HIS A 86 -3.60 6.77 23.12
N LYS A 87 -2.44 6.25 23.51
CA LYS A 87 -2.32 5.23 24.57
C LYS A 87 -2.35 5.83 25.97
N LEU A 88 -1.95 7.10 26.13
CA LEU A 88 -1.95 7.82 27.39
C LEU A 88 -3.34 8.36 27.76
N ASP A 89 -4.20 8.61 26.77
CA ASP A 89 -5.58 9.08 26.97
C ASP A 89 -6.58 7.95 27.32
N LEU A 90 -6.12 6.70 27.34
CA LEU A 90 -6.93 5.50 27.59
C LEU A 90 -6.61 4.81 28.95
N GLU A 91 -5.70 5.37 29.75
CA GLU A 91 -5.41 4.98 31.15
C GLU A 91 -5.99 6.01 32.14
#